data_AF-B3LU68-F1
#
_entry.id   AF-B3LU68-F1
#
_cell.length_a   1.000
_cell.length_b   1.000
_cell.length_c   1.000
_cell.angle_alpha   90.00
_cell.angle_beta   90.00
_cell.angle_gamma   90.00
#
_symmetry.space_group_name_H-M   'P 1'
#
loop_
_entity.id
_entity.type
_entity.pdbx_description
1 polymer ?
#
loop_
_entity_poly.entity_id
_entity_poly.type
_entity_poly.pdbx_seq_one_letter_code
_entity_poly.pdbx_strand_id
1 'polypeptide(L)' 'MSSFYTVVGVFIVVSAMSVLFWIMAPKNNQAVWRSTVILTLAMMFLMWAITFLCQLHPLVAPRRSDLRPEFAE' A
#
# COMPACT_ATOMS: atom_id res chain seq x y z
N MET A 1 6.15 -10.14 13.10
CA MET A 1 6.34 -10.35 11.64
C MET A 1 7.43 -9.40 11.17
N SER A 2 8.49 -9.88 10.52
CA SER A 2 9.53 -9.00 9.98
C SER A 2 8.90 -8.07 8.94
N SER A 3 9.20 -6.77 9.01
CA SER A 3 8.61 -5.72 8.14
C SER A 3 8.69 -6.06 6.64
N PHE A 4 9.72 -6.81 6.24
CA PHE A 4 9.86 -7.35 4.88
C PHE A 4 8.71 -8.26 4.45
N TYR A 5 8.28 -9.20 5.31
CA TYR A 5 7.19 -10.12 4.98
C TYR A 5 5.86 -9.39 4.78
N THR A 6 5.63 -8.29 5.50
CA THR A 6 4.43 -7.46 5.34
C THR A 6 4.40 -6.82 3.94
N VAL A 7 5.51 -6.22 3.50
CA VAL A 7 5.61 -5.59 2.17
C VAL A 7 5.42 -6.62 1.06
N VAL A 8 6.11 -7.76 1.17
CA VAL A 8 6.00 -8.85 0.18
C VAL A 8 4.59 -9.44 0.14
N GLY A 9 3.97 -9.63 1.30
CA GLY A 9 2.59 -10.13 1.40
C GLY A 9 1.60 -9.21 0.68
N VAL A 10 1.67 -7.90 0.93
CA VAL A 10 0.80 -6.92 0.25
C VAL A 10 1.09 -6.87 -1.25
N PHE A 11 2.37 -6.95 -1.66
CA PHE A 11 2.73 -7.00 -3.08
C PHE A 11 2.12 -8.21 -3.81
N ILE A 12 2.14 -9.39 -3.19
CA ILE A 12 1.53 -10.61 -3.74
C ILE A 12 0.02 -10.42 -3.89
N VAL A 13 -0.66 -9.84 -2.89
CA VAL A 13 -2.11 -9.57 -2.97
C VAL A 13 -2.43 -8.59 -4.10
N VAL A 14 -1.69 -7.49 -4.21
CA VAL A 14 -1.91 -6.46 -5.25
C VAL A 14 -1.66 -7.02 -6.66
N SER A 15 -0.61 -7.82 -6.83
CA SER A 15 -0.32 -8.46 -8.12
C SER A 15 -1.38 -9.51 -8.50
N ALA A 16 -1.85 -10.31 -7.55
CA ALA A 16 -2.95 -11.26 -7.78
C ALA A 16 -4.25 -10.53 -8.18
N MET A 17 -4.59 -9.42 -7.52
CA MET A 17 -5.73 -8.59 -7.92
C MET A 17 -5.55 -8.00 -9.32
N SER A 18 -4.35 -7.54 -9.67
CA SER A 18 -4.06 -6.98 -10.99
C SER A 18 -4.29 -8.00 -12.10
N VAL A 19 -3.91 -9.26 -11.88
CA VAL A 19 -4.19 -10.38 -12.80
C VAL A 19 -5.68 -10.69 -12.88
N LEU A 20 -6.39 -10.70 -11.74
CA LEU A 20 -7.83 -10.94 -11.71
C LEU A 20 -8.60 -9.88 -12.52
N PHE A 21 -8.25 -8.61 -12.32
CA PHE A 21 -8.83 -7.52 -13.10
C PHE A 21 -8.50 -7.69 -14.59
N TRP A 22 -7.26 -8.04 -14.96
CA TRP A 22 -6.90 -8.24 -16.38
C TRP A 22 -7.83 -9.21 -17.13
N ILE A 23 -8.22 -10.30 -16.45
CA ILE A 23 -9.08 -11.36 -17.01
C ILE A 23 -10.56 -10.91 -17.03
N MET A 24 -11.00 -10.22 -15.98
CA MET A 24 -12.38 -9.72 -15.85
C MET A 24 -12.65 -8.43 -16.66
N ALA A 25 -11.66 -7.94 -17.42
CA ALA A 25 -11.77 -6.70 -18.18
C ALA A 25 -12.89 -6.75 -19.24
N PRO A 26 -13.85 -5.79 -19.23
CA PRO A 26 -14.94 -5.75 -20.20
C PRO A 26 -14.39 -5.53 -21.62
N LYS A 27 -15.07 -6.11 -22.62
CA LYS A 27 -14.63 -6.06 -24.03
C LYS A 27 -14.72 -4.64 -24.64
N ASN A 28 -15.65 -3.81 -24.15
CA ASN A 28 -15.75 -2.41 -24.57
C ASN A 28 -14.72 -1.57 -23.80
N ASN A 29 -13.85 -0.85 -24.52
CA ASN A 29 -12.76 -0.03 -23.97
C ASN A 29 -11.74 -0.81 -23.09
N GLN A 30 -11.47 -2.07 -23.46
CA GLN A 30 -10.68 -3.00 -22.65
C GLN A 30 -9.25 -2.53 -22.34
N ALA A 31 -8.59 -1.88 -23.30
CA ALA A 31 -7.20 -1.45 -23.15
C ALA A 31 -7.05 -0.35 -22.09
N VAL A 32 -7.91 0.68 -22.13
CA VAL A 32 -7.92 1.77 -21.15
C VAL A 32 -8.32 1.25 -19.77
N TRP A 33 -9.30 0.35 -19.71
CA TRP A 33 -9.73 -0.24 -18.44
C TRP A 33 -8.59 -1.06 -17.78
N ARG A 34 -7.87 -1.89 -18.56
CA ARG A 34 -6.75 -2.69 -18.05
C ARG A 34 -5.62 -1.81 -17.53
N SER A 35 -5.22 -0.81 -18.32
CA SER A 35 -4.08 0.05 -17.96
C SER A 35 -4.39 0.96 -16.78
N THR A 36 -5.58 1.55 -16.70
CA THR A 36 -5.96 2.44 -15.60
C THR A 36 -6.02 1.70 -14.26
N VAL A 37 -6.71 0.55 -14.19
CA VAL A 37 -6.86 -0.22 -12.95
C VAL A 37 -5.51 -0.72 -12.42
N ILE A 38 -4.67 -1.29 -13.29
CA ILE A 38 -3.37 -1.83 -12.88
C ILE A 38 -2.43 -0.71 -12.45
N LEU A 39 -2.40 0.41 -13.19
CA LEU A 39 -1.57 1.55 -12.84
C LEU A 39 -2.00 2.16 -11.50
N THR A 40 -3.30 2.34 -11.28
CA THR A 40 -3.82 2.87 -10.01
C THR A 40 -3.45 1.97 -8.83
N LEU A 41 -3.63 0.66 -8.96
CA LEU A 41 -3.24 -0.31 -7.92
C LEU A 41 -1.73 -0.27 -7.64
N ALA A 42 -0.91 -0.20 -8.68
CA ALA A 42 0.54 -0.09 -8.55
C ALA A 42 0.95 1.21 -7.83
N MET A 43 0.36 2.35 -8.21
CA MET A 43 0.67 3.64 -7.58
C MET A 43 0.23 3.69 -6.11
N MET A 44 -0.97 3.18 -5.80
CA MET A 44 -1.43 3.07 -4.41
C MET A 44 -0.51 2.19 -3.57
N PHE A 45 -0.06 1.05 -4.11
CA PHE A 45 0.91 0.19 -3.44
C PHE A 45 2.26 0.90 -3.21
N LEU A 46 2.79 1.62 -4.21
CA LEU A 46 4.05 2.32 -4.07
C LEU A 46 3.99 3.42 -3.00
N MET A 47 2.93 4.24 -2.99
CA MET A 47 2.75 5.27 -1.95
C MET A 47 2.68 4.67 -0.54
N TRP A 48 1.94 3.57 -0.39
CA TRP A 48 1.89 2.83 0.88
C TRP A 48 3.26 2.23 1.25
N ALA A 49 3.93 1.55 0.31
CA ALA A 49 5.20 0.87 0.59
C ALA A 49 6.30 1.86 0.98
N ILE A 50 6.39 3.01 0.31
CA ILE A 50 7.37 4.06 0.63
C ILE A 50 7.14 4.59 2.04
N THR A 51 5.90 4.97 2.39
CA THR A 51 5.59 5.49 3.73
C THR A 51 5.86 4.46 4.83
N PHE A 52 5.59 3.18 4.58
CA PHE A 52 5.93 2.10 5.50
C PHE A 52 7.45 1.93 5.67
N LEU A 53 8.22 2.00 4.59
CA LEU A 53 9.68 1.91 4.63
C LEU A 53 10.31 3.10 5.36
N CYS A 54 9.76 4.30 5.22
CA CYS A 54 10.21 5.48 5.96
C CYS A 54 10.04 5.33 7.49
N GLN A 55 9.13 4.48 7.95
CA GLN A 55 8.91 4.24 9.38
C GLN A 55 9.86 3.21 9.98
N LEU A 56 10.65 2.49 9.18
CA LEU A 56 11.44 1.35 9.67
C LEU A 56 12.60 1.76 10.61
N HIS A 57 13.16 2.95 10.39
CA HIS A 57 14.25 3.51 11.20
C HIS A 57 14.05 5.03 11.36
N PRO A 58 13.13 5.46 12.22
CA PRO A 58 12.82 6.87 12.36
C PRO A 58 14.00 7.64 12.97
N LEU A 59 14.39 8.74 12.35
CA LEU A 59 15.47 9.63 12.83
C LEU A 59 15.02 10.55 13.98
N VAL A 60 13.71 10.76 14.12
CA VAL A 60 13.12 11.63 15.13
C VAL A 60 12.05 10.84 15.86
N ALA A 61 12.21 10.72 17.18
CA ALA A 61 11.18 10.19 18.05
C ALA A 61 10.09 11.24 18.30
N PRO A 62 8.82 10.84 18.45
CA PRO A 62 7.73 11.77 18.75
C PRO A 62 7.99 12.54 20.06
N ARG A 63 7.91 13.89 20.01
CA ARG A 63 8.18 14.80 21.14
C ARG A 63 7.26 14.59 22.36
N ARG A 64 6.09 13.97 22.15
CA ARG A 64 5.09 13.69 23.18
C ARG A 64 4.71 12.21 23.17
N SER A 65 5.68 11.31 23.33
CA SER A 65 5.41 9.87 23.45
C SER A 65 4.69 9.51 24.77
N ASP A 66 4.83 10.34 25.81
CA ASP A 66 4.31 10.07 27.17
C ASP A 66 2.92 10.66 27.45
N LEU A 67 2.33 11.41 26.50
CA LEU A 67 0.96 11.91 26.66
C LEU A 67 -0.02 10.77 26.37
N ARG A 68 -0.27 9.93 27.37
CA ARG A 68 -1.39 8.98 27.34
C ARG A 68 -2.67 9.79 27.08
N PRO A 69 -3.56 9.34 26.18
CA PRO A 69 -4.81 10.04 25.88
C PRO A 69 -5.74 10.21 27.10
N GLU A 70 -5.45 9.52 28.20
CA GLU A 70 -6.16 9.57 29.48
C GLU A 70 -5.88 10.83 30.34
N PHE A 71 -4.85 11.63 30.01
CA PHE A 71 -4.45 12.81 30.81
C PHE A 71 -4.49 14.13 30.03
N ALA A 72 -5.20 14.16 28.89
CA ALA A 72 -5.27 15.32 27.99
C ALA A 72 -6.55 16.17 28.20
N GLU A 73 -7.04 16.24 29.43
CA GLU A 73 -8.07 17.20 29.88
C GLU A 73 -7.42 18.36 30.65
#